data_AF-A0A932ZLH6-F1
#
_entry.id   AF-A0A932ZLH6-F1
#
_cell.length_a   1.000
_cell.length_b   1.000
_cell.length_c   1.000
_cell.angle_alpha   90.00
_cell.angle_beta   90.00
_cell.angle_gamma   90.00
#
_symmetry.space_group_name_H-M   'P 1'
#
loop_
_entity.id
_entity.type
_entity.pdbx_description
1 polymer ?
#
loop_
_entity_poly.entity_id
_entity_poly.type
_entity_poly.pdbx_seq_one_letter_code
_entity_poly.pdbx_strand_id
1 'polypeptide(L)'
;MKVKIFLLILLLAGPVLAKGKKVKHPFDLFDHEMHTGLFEAAGIACEVCHADPESFEKKEKINRLGCHTCHNNPNPPLPAEQDCTRCHQIGKSPPPSSHKAGWLSKHEYYAKQNIQGCFQCHTNSMFCIDCHKRRDTVTQRMHRRNFRFFHSIEARANPRKCDACHTVTYCQTCHAGMGDSKR
;
A
#
# COMPACT_ATOMS: atom_id res chain seq x y z
N MET A 1 -42.74 -54.99 25.05
CA MET A 1 -41.56 -54.38 24.40
C MET A 1 -41.86 -52.90 24.15
N LYS A 2 -41.16 -51.97 24.83
CA LYS A 2 -41.39 -50.51 24.71
C LYS A 2 -40.41 -49.92 23.69
N VAL A 3 -40.92 -49.34 22.61
CA VAL A 3 -40.14 -48.63 21.60
C VAL A 3 -39.88 -47.21 22.08
N LYS A 4 -38.61 -46.83 22.28
CA LYS A 4 -38.20 -45.44 22.57
C LYS A 4 -37.85 -44.74 21.26
N ILE A 5 -38.67 -43.78 20.85
CA ILE A 5 -38.41 -42.90 19.71
C ILE A 5 -37.43 -41.80 20.18
N PHE A 6 -36.21 -41.79 19.64
CA PHE A 6 -35.27 -40.69 19.82
C PHE A 6 -35.60 -39.59 18.79
N LEU A 7 -36.16 -38.48 19.26
CA LEU A 7 -36.33 -37.28 18.45
C LEU A 7 -34.97 -36.58 18.32
N LEU A 8 -34.35 -36.68 17.15
CA LEU A 8 -33.13 -35.95 16.81
C LEU A 8 -33.52 -34.50 16.45
N ILE A 9 -33.37 -33.58 17.40
CA ILE A 9 -33.54 -32.14 17.15
C ILE A 9 -32.30 -31.65 16.39
N LEU A 10 -32.44 -31.46 15.08
CA LEU A 10 -31.46 -30.74 14.26
C LEU A 10 -31.53 -29.24 14.63
N LEU A 11 -30.59 -28.79 15.45
CA LEU A 11 -30.30 -27.36 15.62
C LEU A 11 -29.69 -26.82 14.33
N LEU A 12 -30.53 -26.30 13.44
CA LEU A 12 -30.12 -25.47 12.32
C LEU A 12 -29.59 -24.13 12.87
N ALA A 13 -28.30 -24.10 13.20
CA ALA A 13 -27.57 -22.86 13.38
C ALA A 13 -27.50 -22.16 12.00
N GLY A 14 -28.48 -21.28 11.73
CA GLY A 14 -28.44 -20.40 10.58
C GLY A 14 -27.18 -19.52 10.65
N PRO A 15 -26.52 -19.23 9.52
CA PRO A 15 -25.35 -18.37 9.52
C PRO A 15 -25.78 -16.97 9.95
N VAL A 16 -25.28 -16.52 11.10
CA VAL A 16 -25.34 -15.12 11.50
C VAL A 16 -24.53 -14.35 10.46
N LEU A 17 -25.22 -13.70 9.52
CA LEU A 17 -24.61 -12.70 8.65
C LEU A 17 -24.09 -11.58 9.57
N ALA A 18 -22.78 -11.63 9.85
CA ALA A 18 -22.06 -10.53 10.46
C ALA A 18 -22.26 -9.30 9.55
N LYS A 19 -23.13 -8.37 9.98
CA LYS A 19 -23.28 -7.05 9.37
C LYS A 19 -21.88 -6.46 9.26
N GLY A 20 -21.37 -6.33 8.03
CA GLY A 20 -20.02 -5.81 7.81
C GLY A 20 -19.83 -4.49 8.56
N LYS A 21 -18.75 -4.38 9.35
CA LYS A 21 -18.40 -3.14 10.05
C LYS A 21 -18.43 -2.00 9.03
N LYS A 22 -19.30 -1.01 9.22
CA LYS A 22 -19.30 0.20 8.40
C LYS A 22 -17.92 0.82 8.48
N VAL A 23 -17.32 1.10 7.32
CA VAL A 23 -16.05 1.82 7.23
C VAL A 23 -16.28 3.21 7.81
N LYS A 24 -15.55 3.56 8.88
CA LYS A 24 -15.63 4.88 9.50
C LYS A 24 -14.95 5.89 8.60
N HIS A 25 -15.65 6.97 8.27
CA HIS A 25 -15.05 8.12 7.60
C HIS A 25 -14.15 8.88 8.59
N PRO A 26 -13.06 9.56 8.17
CA PRO A 26 -12.25 10.39 9.06
C PRO A 26 -13.06 11.32 9.99
N PHE A 27 -14.12 11.94 9.46
CA PHE A 27 -15.04 12.77 10.25
C PHE A 27 -15.88 12.01 11.29
N ASP A 28 -16.09 10.71 11.15
CA ASP A 28 -16.75 9.90 12.19
C ASP A 28 -15.79 9.60 13.36
N LEU A 29 -14.49 9.94 13.22
CA LEU A 29 -13.46 9.83 14.27
C LEU A 29 -13.14 11.19 14.89
N PHE A 30 -13.64 12.29 14.30
CA PHE A 30 -13.39 13.65 14.78
C PHE A 30 -14.22 13.95 16.02
N ASP A 31 -13.60 14.60 17.00
CA ASP A 31 -14.23 15.00 18.25
C ASP A 31 -14.03 16.51 18.46
N HIS A 32 -15.12 17.27 18.58
CA HIS A 32 -15.04 18.73 18.73
C HIS A 32 -14.43 19.14 20.07
N GLU A 33 -14.77 18.46 21.16
CA GLU A 33 -14.31 18.80 22.52
C GLU A 33 -12.78 18.67 22.63
N MET A 34 -12.23 17.63 22.00
CA MET A 34 -10.78 17.41 21.95
C MET A 34 -10.02 18.46 21.12
N HIS A 35 -10.69 19.15 20.19
CA HIS A 35 -10.03 20.07 19.27
C HIS A 35 -10.27 21.56 19.57
N THR A 36 -11.44 21.94 20.10
CA THR A 36 -11.82 23.35 20.31
C THR A 36 -10.80 24.12 21.15
N GLY A 37 -10.34 23.53 22.27
CA GLY A 37 -9.31 24.17 23.11
C GLY A 37 -7.97 24.41 22.39
N LEU A 38 -7.57 23.48 21.50
CA LEU A 38 -6.38 23.67 20.67
C LEU A 38 -6.61 24.73 19.59
N PHE A 39 -7.79 24.76 18.98
CA PHE A 39 -8.14 25.70 17.94
C PHE A 39 -8.15 27.14 18.46
N GLU A 40 -8.70 27.36 19.65
CA GLU A 40 -8.67 28.66 20.32
C GLU A 40 -7.23 29.10 20.60
N ALA A 41 -6.40 28.21 21.15
CA ALA A 41 -5.00 28.52 21.45
C ALA A 41 -4.17 28.84 20.19
N ALA A 42 -4.48 28.19 19.07
CA ALA A 42 -3.82 28.40 17.79
C ALA A 42 -4.47 29.51 16.93
N GLY A 43 -5.54 30.16 17.40
CA GLY A 43 -6.27 31.18 16.62
C GLY A 43 -6.93 30.63 15.35
N ILE A 44 -7.31 29.35 15.33
CA ILE A 44 -7.94 28.71 14.18
C ILE A 44 -9.43 29.06 14.17
N ALA A 45 -9.86 29.76 13.12
CA ALA A 45 -11.23 30.18 12.95
C ALA A 45 -12.14 29.00 12.54
N CYS A 46 -13.42 29.07 12.92
CA CYS A 46 -14.43 28.04 12.63
C CYS A 46 -14.55 27.75 11.13
N GLU A 47 -14.33 28.78 10.31
CA GLU A 47 -14.48 28.78 8.86
C GLU A 47 -13.45 27.91 8.14
N VAL A 48 -12.36 27.54 8.82
CA VAL A 48 -11.38 26.58 8.31
C VAL A 48 -12.05 25.23 8.02
N CYS A 49 -13.03 24.87 8.84
CA CYS A 49 -13.81 23.64 8.71
C CYS A 49 -15.24 23.90 8.22
N HIS A 50 -15.89 24.98 8.66
CA HIS A 50 -17.30 25.28 8.39
C HIS A 50 -17.44 26.35 7.31
N ALA A 51 -17.77 25.93 6.08
CA ALA A 51 -17.84 26.84 4.94
C ALA A 51 -19.06 27.78 4.95
N ASP A 52 -20.14 27.39 5.61
CA ASP A 52 -21.40 28.14 5.69
C ASP A 52 -22.19 27.81 6.96
N PRO A 53 -23.19 28.63 7.36
CA PRO A 53 -23.98 28.36 8.56
C PRO A 53 -24.71 27.01 8.57
N GLU A 54 -25.05 26.44 7.42
CA GLU A 54 -25.66 25.09 7.37
C GLU A 54 -24.65 23.98 7.67
N SER A 55 -23.36 24.24 7.47
CA SER A 55 -22.29 23.27 7.73
C SER A 55 -22.07 22.97 9.23
N PHE A 56 -22.69 23.75 10.12
CA PHE A 56 -22.74 23.45 11.56
C PHE A 56 -23.76 22.35 11.89
N GLU A 57 -24.80 22.21 11.08
CA GLU A 57 -25.84 21.17 11.26
C GLU A 57 -25.59 19.94 10.38
N LYS A 58 -24.97 20.13 9.21
CA LYS A 58 -24.79 19.09 8.18
C LYS A 58 -23.32 18.81 7.90
N LYS A 59 -22.85 17.64 8.37
CA LYS A 59 -21.46 17.18 8.21
C LYS A 59 -21.00 17.07 6.75
N GLU A 60 -21.92 16.94 5.81
CA GLU A 60 -21.63 16.80 4.38
C GLU A 60 -21.05 18.07 3.75
N LYS A 61 -21.30 19.23 4.38
CA LYS A 61 -20.87 20.56 3.91
C LYS A 61 -19.57 21.07 4.56
N ILE A 62 -18.92 20.25 5.38
CA ILE A 62 -17.65 20.61 6.04
C ILE A 62 -16.52 20.57 5.01
N ASN A 63 -15.58 21.51 5.11
CA ASN A 63 -14.34 21.52 4.35
C ASN A 63 -13.46 20.32 4.73
N ARG A 64 -13.39 19.34 3.84
CA ARG A 64 -12.62 18.09 4.02
C ARG A 64 -11.12 18.28 4.13
N LEU A 65 -10.60 19.41 3.66
CA LEU A 65 -9.19 19.73 3.76
C LEU A 65 -8.83 20.41 5.09
N GLY A 66 -9.80 20.80 5.92
CA GLY A 66 -9.55 21.47 7.21
C GLY A 66 -8.59 20.68 8.11
N CYS A 67 -8.75 19.36 8.19
CA CYS A 67 -7.86 18.49 8.98
C CYS A 67 -6.40 18.56 8.48
N HIS A 68 -6.18 18.68 7.18
CA HIS A 68 -4.85 18.67 6.57
C HIS A 68 -4.07 19.98 6.77
N THR A 69 -4.75 21.08 7.10
CA THR A 69 -4.09 22.36 7.45
C THR A 69 -3.11 22.22 8.62
N CYS A 70 -3.36 21.27 9.53
CA CYS A 70 -2.47 20.97 10.66
C CYS A 70 -1.86 19.57 10.57
N HIS A 71 -2.64 18.52 10.27
CA HIS A 71 -2.14 17.14 10.30
C HIS A 71 -1.31 16.74 9.07
N ASN A 72 -1.35 17.52 7.98
CA ASN A 72 -0.57 17.29 6.76
C ASN A 72 0.12 18.59 6.30
N ASN A 73 0.63 19.35 7.27
CA ASN A 73 1.37 20.58 7.04
C ASN A 73 2.81 20.40 7.55
N PRO A 74 3.85 20.71 6.75
CA PRO A 74 5.24 20.63 7.18
C PRO A 74 5.57 21.59 8.34
N ASN A 75 4.83 22.70 8.46
CA ASN A 75 4.97 23.68 9.54
C ASN A 75 3.61 23.92 10.19
N PRO A 76 3.09 22.94 10.95
CA PRO A 76 1.78 23.08 11.55
C PRO A 76 1.83 24.09 12.71
N PRO A 77 0.74 24.83 12.96
CA PRO A 77 0.68 25.77 14.08
C PRO A 77 0.83 25.06 15.44
N LEU A 78 0.52 23.76 15.51
CA LEU A 78 0.72 22.90 16.68
C LEU A 78 1.28 21.52 16.26
N PRO A 79 2.02 20.82 17.15
CA PRO A 79 2.55 19.48 16.86
C PRO A 79 1.41 18.49 16.61
N ALA A 80 1.32 17.97 15.40
CA ALA A 80 0.36 16.96 15.00
C ALA A 80 1.11 15.74 14.46
N GLU A 81 0.67 14.54 14.86
CA GLU A 81 1.23 13.31 14.30
C GLU A 81 0.77 13.17 12.85
N GLN A 82 1.73 13.02 11.93
CA GLN A 82 1.48 12.89 10.49
C GLN A 82 1.21 11.43 10.08
N ASP A 83 0.60 10.65 10.98
CA ASP A 83 0.17 9.30 10.66
C ASP A 83 -1.21 9.34 10.01
N CYS A 84 -1.22 9.26 8.68
CA CYS A 84 -2.45 9.26 7.89
C CYS A 84 -3.39 8.10 8.29
N THR A 85 -2.86 6.99 8.80
CA THR A 85 -3.62 5.75 9.05
C THR A 85 -4.54 5.82 10.27
N ARG A 86 -4.30 6.80 11.16
CA ARG A 86 -5.19 7.04 12.30
C ARG A 86 -6.59 7.47 11.87
N CYS A 87 -6.68 8.21 10.76
CA CYS A 87 -7.94 8.73 10.24
C CYS A 87 -8.34 8.08 8.91
N HIS A 88 -7.38 7.80 8.04
CA HIS A 88 -7.62 7.20 6.73
C HIS A 88 -7.38 5.70 6.73
N GLN A 89 -8.33 4.94 6.20
CA GLN A 89 -8.08 3.54 5.88
C GLN A 89 -7.20 3.43 4.62
N ILE A 90 -6.09 2.70 4.72
CA ILE A 90 -5.22 2.39 3.58
C ILE A 90 -6.05 1.82 2.41
N GLY A 91 -5.82 2.37 1.21
CA GLY A 91 -6.50 1.95 -0.02
C GLY A 91 -7.91 2.52 -0.23
N LYS A 92 -8.41 3.37 0.67
CA LYS A 92 -9.68 4.09 0.50
C LYS A 92 -9.53 5.57 0.15
N SER A 93 -8.33 6.12 0.29
CA SER A 93 -8.03 7.49 -0.16
C SER A 93 -7.82 7.53 -1.68
N PRO A 94 -8.30 8.58 -2.38
CA PRO A 94 -8.08 8.72 -3.81
C PRO A 94 -6.58 8.82 -4.08
N PRO A 95 -6.06 8.09 -5.07
CA PRO A 95 -4.65 8.16 -5.37
C PRO A 95 -4.31 9.53 -5.98
N PRO A 96 -3.09 10.05 -5.78
CA PRO A 96 -2.72 11.36 -6.30
C PRO A 96 -2.73 11.37 -7.83
N SER A 97 -2.71 12.57 -8.42
CA SER A 97 -2.74 12.75 -9.88
C SER A 97 -1.59 12.07 -10.64
N SER A 98 -0.53 11.64 -9.95
CA SER A 98 0.57 10.84 -10.49
C SER A 98 0.20 9.37 -10.76
N HIS A 99 -0.89 8.86 -10.17
CA HIS A 99 -1.38 7.50 -10.33
C HIS A 99 -2.43 7.40 -11.45
N LYS A 100 -2.08 7.92 -12.63
CA LYS A 100 -2.92 7.88 -13.84
C LYS A 100 -2.57 6.68 -14.72
N ALA A 101 -3.37 6.50 -15.78
CA ALA A 101 -3.08 5.54 -16.84
C ALA A 101 -1.64 5.69 -17.37
N GLY A 102 -0.94 4.57 -17.53
CA GLY A 102 0.47 4.55 -17.94
C GLY A 102 1.47 4.79 -16.79
N TRP A 103 1.05 4.70 -15.52
CA TRP A 103 1.96 4.76 -14.38
C TRP A 103 3.15 3.79 -14.54
N LEU A 104 2.90 2.55 -14.97
CA LEU A 104 3.94 1.52 -15.11
C LEU A 104 5.11 1.97 -16.00
N SER A 105 4.87 2.76 -17.05
CA SER A 105 5.94 3.24 -17.93
C SER A 105 6.60 4.54 -17.46
N LYS A 106 6.01 5.26 -16.51
CA LYS A 106 6.48 6.58 -16.05
C LYS A 106 6.99 6.58 -14.61
N HIS A 107 6.67 5.56 -13.82
CA HIS A 107 7.00 5.51 -12.40
C HIS A 107 8.51 5.57 -12.13
N GLU A 108 9.33 5.01 -13.01
CA GLU A 108 10.80 5.09 -12.90
C GLU A 108 11.28 6.55 -12.87
N TYR A 109 10.74 7.40 -13.76
CA TYR A 109 11.09 8.82 -13.80
C TYR A 109 10.74 9.52 -12.48
N TYR A 110 9.53 9.29 -11.96
CA TYR A 110 9.11 9.88 -10.68
C TYR A 110 9.91 9.35 -9.49
N ALA A 111 10.19 8.04 -9.45
CA ALA A 111 10.96 7.40 -8.39
C ALA A 111 12.40 7.92 -8.34
N LYS A 112 13.02 8.21 -9.50
CA LYS A 112 14.36 8.82 -9.57
C LYS A 112 14.39 10.25 -9.03
N GLN A 113 13.31 11.00 -9.20
CA GLN A 113 13.23 12.40 -8.76
C GLN A 113 12.98 12.49 -7.25
N ASN A 114 12.00 11.73 -6.73
CA ASN A 114 11.65 11.77 -5.32
C ASN A 114 11.02 10.46 -4.85
N ILE A 115 11.86 9.50 -4.43
CA ILE A 115 11.39 8.25 -3.83
C ILE A 115 10.69 8.47 -2.48
N GLN A 116 11.07 9.50 -1.72
CA GLN A 116 10.50 9.78 -0.39
C GLN A 116 9.03 10.21 -0.49
N GLY A 117 8.63 10.85 -1.59
CA GLY A 117 7.24 11.18 -1.86
C GLY A 117 6.32 9.96 -1.92
N CYS A 118 6.83 8.78 -2.31
CA CYS A 118 6.04 7.55 -2.33
C CYS A 118 5.68 7.08 -0.91
N PHE A 119 6.61 7.24 0.04
CA PHE A 119 6.45 6.77 1.42
C PHE A 119 5.47 7.61 2.24
N GLN A 120 5.05 8.77 1.74
CA GLN A 120 3.98 9.56 2.35
C GLN A 120 2.64 8.80 2.39
N CYS A 121 2.39 7.92 1.41
CA CYS A 121 1.18 7.09 1.37
C CYS A 121 1.49 5.59 1.45
N HIS A 122 2.64 5.16 0.92
CA HIS A 122 3.05 3.77 0.92
C HIS A 122 4.03 3.48 2.06
N THR A 123 3.49 3.15 3.23
CA THR A 123 4.28 2.96 4.46
C THR A 123 5.11 1.67 4.49
N ASN A 124 4.80 0.68 3.66
CA ASN A 124 5.48 -0.61 3.63
C ASN A 124 6.22 -0.83 2.32
N SER A 125 7.56 -0.84 2.36
CA SER A 125 8.46 -1.08 1.21
C SER A 125 8.16 -2.32 0.35
N MET A 126 7.33 -3.25 0.82
CA MET A 126 6.82 -4.35 0.02
C MET A 126 6.12 -3.87 -1.27
N PHE A 127 5.52 -2.67 -1.32
CA PHE A 127 4.89 -2.17 -2.57
C PHE A 127 5.89 -2.05 -3.74
N CYS A 128 7.16 -1.72 -3.46
CA CYS A 128 8.23 -1.72 -4.47
C CYS A 128 8.58 -3.16 -4.85
N ILE A 129 8.76 -4.00 -3.83
CA ILE A 129 9.26 -5.36 -3.96
C ILE A 129 8.26 -6.24 -4.72
N ASP A 130 6.97 -6.03 -4.48
CA ASP A 130 5.89 -6.78 -5.11
C ASP A 130 6.00 -6.72 -6.63
N CYS A 131 6.41 -5.60 -7.22
CA CYS A 131 6.68 -5.53 -8.66
C CYS A 131 8.14 -5.83 -9.03
N HIS A 132 9.12 -5.29 -8.28
CA HIS A 132 10.53 -5.37 -8.64
C HIS A 132 11.17 -6.75 -8.38
N LYS A 133 10.54 -7.60 -7.54
CA LYS A 133 10.93 -9.00 -7.37
C LYS A 133 9.99 -9.97 -8.09
N ARG A 134 8.91 -9.48 -8.71
CA ARG A 134 7.98 -10.32 -9.46
C ARG A 134 8.69 -10.92 -10.68
N ARG A 135 8.63 -12.24 -10.80
CA ARG A 135 9.19 -13.03 -11.91
C ARG A 135 8.11 -13.61 -12.82
N ASP A 136 6.86 -13.27 -12.56
CA ASP A 136 5.67 -13.72 -13.29
C ASP A 136 5.59 -13.15 -14.72
N THR A 137 6.25 -12.03 -14.98
CA THR A 137 6.41 -11.44 -16.32
C THR A 137 7.43 -12.20 -17.20
N VAL A 138 8.22 -13.10 -16.62
CA VAL A 138 9.22 -13.90 -17.36
C VAL A 138 8.53 -15.06 -18.06
N THR A 139 8.35 -14.91 -19.38
CA THR A 139 7.75 -15.95 -20.24
C THR A 139 8.67 -17.14 -20.49
N GLN A 140 9.99 -16.92 -20.45
CA GLN A 140 10.99 -17.97 -20.67
C GLN A 140 11.75 -18.28 -19.38
N ARG A 141 11.26 -19.29 -18.64
CA ARG A 141 11.82 -19.71 -17.34
C ARG A 141 13.03 -20.63 -17.44
N MET A 142 13.38 -21.06 -18.64
CA MET A 142 14.50 -21.96 -18.91
C MET A 142 15.40 -21.40 -20.01
N HIS A 143 16.69 -21.66 -19.92
CA HIS A 143 17.58 -21.31 -21.01
C HIS A 143 17.39 -22.25 -22.21
N ARG A 144 17.76 -21.77 -23.40
CA ARG A 144 17.80 -22.61 -24.61
C ARG A 144 18.87 -23.70 -24.43
N ARG A 145 18.72 -24.83 -25.15
CA ARG A 145 19.64 -25.99 -25.05
C ARG A 145 21.12 -25.63 -25.27
N ASN A 146 21.40 -24.62 -26.07
CA ASN A 146 22.74 -24.14 -26.41
C ASN A 146 23.28 -23.04 -25.46
N PHE A 147 22.63 -22.77 -24.33
CA PHE A 147 23.03 -21.71 -23.39
C PHE A 147 24.52 -21.72 -23.03
N ARG A 148 25.09 -22.89 -22.75
CA ARG A 148 26.51 -23.02 -22.40
C ARG A 148 27.45 -22.41 -23.46
N PHE A 149 27.06 -22.40 -24.73
CA PHE A 149 27.85 -21.86 -25.84
C PHE A 149 27.70 -20.34 -26.02
N PHE A 150 26.54 -19.77 -25.69
CA PHE A 150 26.22 -18.37 -26.01
C PHE A 150 26.07 -17.46 -24.80
N HIS A 151 25.91 -18.01 -23.59
CA HIS A 151 25.72 -17.20 -22.38
C HIS A 151 26.89 -16.27 -22.07
N SER A 152 28.11 -16.60 -22.51
CA SER A 152 29.26 -15.71 -22.35
C SER A 152 29.09 -14.40 -23.12
N ILE A 153 28.41 -14.41 -24.26
CA ILE A 153 28.12 -13.20 -25.05
C ILE A 153 27.04 -12.39 -24.34
N GLU A 154 25.97 -13.05 -23.89
CA GLU A 154 24.86 -12.42 -23.17
C GLU A 154 25.31 -11.81 -21.84
N ALA A 155 26.11 -12.54 -21.05
CA ALA A 155 26.65 -12.11 -19.76
C ALA A 155 27.64 -10.95 -19.90
N ARG A 156 28.42 -10.90 -21.00
CA ARG A 156 29.28 -9.75 -21.31
C ARG A 156 28.47 -8.52 -21.72
N ALA A 157 27.40 -8.72 -22.48
CA ALA A 157 26.55 -7.62 -22.95
C ALA A 157 25.74 -6.99 -21.81
N ASN A 158 25.15 -7.81 -20.93
CA ASN A 158 24.43 -7.31 -19.75
C ASN A 158 24.32 -8.40 -18.67
N PRO A 159 25.26 -8.44 -17.69
CA PRO A 159 25.24 -9.45 -16.64
C PRO A 159 24.02 -9.32 -15.71
N ARG A 160 23.44 -8.13 -15.57
CA ARG A 160 22.25 -7.89 -14.72
C ARG A 160 20.99 -8.60 -15.23
N LYS A 161 20.95 -9.03 -16.49
CA LYS A 161 19.84 -9.85 -17.01
C LYS A 161 19.75 -11.20 -16.31
N CYS A 162 20.87 -11.73 -15.84
CA CYS A 162 20.92 -13.00 -15.12
C CYS A 162 20.29 -12.87 -13.73
N ASP A 163 20.45 -11.70 -13.10
CA ASP A 163 19.97 -11.40 -11.74
C ASP A 163 18.44 -11.38 -11.62
N ALA A 164 17.73 -11.33 -12.76
CA ALA A 164 16.28 -11.50 -12.80
C ALA A 164 15.84 -12.85 -12.24
N CYS A 165 16.62 -13.91 -12.48
CA CYS A 165 16.31 -15.28 -12.06
C CYS A 165 17.38 -15.90 -11.13
N HIS A 166 18.65 -15.64 -11.39
CA HIS A 166 19.79 -16.21 -10.68
C HIS A 166 20.40 -15.20 -9.69
N THR A 167 21.09 -15.66 -8.66
CA THR A 167 21.91 -14.80 -7.80
C THR A 167 23.36 -14.83 -8.29
N VAL A 168 24.16 -13.84 -7.92
CA VAL A 168 25.60 -13.81 -8.26
C VAL A 168 26.33 -15.08 -7.75
N THR A 169 25.89 -15.63 -6.63
CA THR A 169 26.42 -16.90 -6.08
C THR A 169 26.16 -18.11 -7.00
N TYR A 170 25.10 -18.10 -7.81
CA TYR A 170 24.85 -19.15 -8.80
C TYR A 170 25.96 -19.20 -9.85
N CYS A 171 26.47 -18.06 -10.31
CA CYS A 171 27.57 -17.99 -11.28
C CYS A 171 28.81 -18.71 -10.75
N GLN A 172 29.09 -18.58 -9.45
CA GLN A 172 30.24 -19.18 -8.79
C GLN A 172 30.17 -20.71 -8.77
N THR A 173 28.97 -21.32 -8.76
CA THR A 173 28.84 -22.79 -8.82
C THR A 173 29.54 -23.43 -10.01
N CYS A 174 29.57 -22.73 -11.15
CA CYS A 174 30.26 -23.19 -12.37
C CYS A 174 31.60 -22.48 -12.58
N HIS A 175 31.71 -21.19 -12.24
CA HIS A 175 32.91 -20.37 -12.54
C HIS A 175 33.96 -20.33 -11.42
N ALA A 176 33.65 -20.79 -10.21
CA ALA A 176 34.62 -20.85 -9.10
C ALA A 176 35.53 -22.10 -9.15
N GLY A 177 35.56 -22.82 -10.28
CA GLY A 177 36.44 -23.97 -10.47
C GLY A 177 36.10 -25.21 -9.66
N MET A 178 34.92 -25.25 -9.00
CA MET A 178 34.47 -26.38 -8.16
C MET A 178 33.38 -27.25 -8.81
N GLY A 179 33.07 -27.04 -10.09
CA GLY A 179 32.10 -27.86 -10.82
C GLY A 179 32.79 -28.91 -11.67
N ASP A 180 32.27 -30.15 -11.64
CA ASP A 180 32.56 -31.24 -12.59
C ASP A 180 32.13 -30.85 -14.03
N SER A 181 32.73 -29.80 -14.58
CA SER A 181 32.75 -29.57 -16.03
C SER A 181 33.71 -30.58 -16.64
N LYS A 182 33.28 -31.85 -16.69
CA LYS A 182 33.84 -32.80 -17.65
C LYS A 182 33.61 -32.20 -19.03
N ARG A 183 34.69 -31.67 -19.62
CA ARG A 183 34.80 -31.60 -21.07
C ARG A 183 34.68 -33.00 -21.65
#